data_AF-A0A3C0GEC8-F1
#
_entry.id   AF-A0A3C0GEC8-F1
#
_cell.length_a   1.000
_cell.length_b   1.000
_cell.length_c   1.000
_cell.angle_alpha   90.00
_cell.angle_beta   90.00
_cell.angle_gamma   90.00
#
_symmetry.space_group_name_H-M   'P 1'
#
loop_
_entity.id
_entity.type
_entity.pdbx_description
1 polymer ?
#
loop_
_entity_poly.entity_id
_entity_poly.type
_entity_poly.pdbx_seq_one_letter_code
_entity_poly.pdbx_strand_id
1 'polypeptide(L)'
;MNEPNDLVPIEINLNPSQEDLLSESWLAMMGGAIETILGGMFGGTSIPVKISGTKKQVDSFKSALGNEARYLKAMKRYGLDKPETLRTKAQLDRAIKS
;
A
#
# COMPACT_ATOMS: atom_id res chain seq x y z
N MET A 1 16.56 25.94 -10.53
CA MET A 1 15.14 26.22 -10.17
C MET A 1 14.32 25.25 -11.01
N ASN A 2 13.57 24.36 -10.40
CA ASN A 2 12.72 23.40 -11.13
C ASN A 2 11.34 24.04 -11.35
N GLU A 3 10.75 23.83 -12.53
CA GLU A 3 9.48 24.42 -12.96
C GLU A 3 8.29 23.94 -12.09
N PRO A 4 7.22 24.76 -11.93
CA PRO A 4 6.13 24.53 -10.98
C PRO A 4 5.22 23.31 -11.27
N ASN A 5 5.55 22.48 -12.26
CA ASN A 5 4.77 21.30 -12.65
C ASN A 5 5.58 19.98 -12.67
N ASP A 6 6.85 20.02 -12.26
CA ASP A 6 7.67 18.80 -12.12
C ASP A 6 7.45 18.19 -10.74
N LEU A 7 6.39 17.39 -10.62
CA LEU A 7 6.23 16.52 -9.47
C LEU A 7 7.43 15.55 -9.42
N VAL A 8 8.27 15.70 -8.39
CA VAL A 8 9.38 14.78 -8.16
C VAL A 8 8.80 13.37 -7.96
N PRO A 9 9.22 12.38 -8.77
CA PRO A 9 8.69 11.03 -8.64
C PRO A 9 9.10 10.43 -7.30
N ILE A 10 8.20 9.65 -6.71
CA ILE A 10 8.54 8.81 -5.56
C ILE A 10 9.47 7.71 -6.07
N GLU A 11 10.73 7.73 -5.64
CA GLU A 11 11.71 6.71 -5.99
C GLU A 11 11.79 5.64 -4.89
N ILE A 12 11.53 4.39 -5.24
CA ILE A 12 11.60 3.24 -4.33
C ILE A 12 12.64 2.26 -4.86
N ASN A 13 13.72 2.09 -4.11
CA ASN A 13 14.71 1.05 -4.37
C ASN A 13 14.46 -0.17 -3.48
N LEU A 14 14.16 -1.32 -4.10
CA LEU A 14 13.89 -2.58 -3.42
C LEU A 14 15.15 -3.36 -3.01
N ASN A 15 16.34 -2.78 -3.21
CA ASN A 15 17.64 -3.35 -2.80
C ASN A 15 18.39 -2.50 -1.74
N PRO A 16 17.73 -2.02 -0.67
CA PRO A 16 18.38 -1.11 0.28
C PRO A 16 19.59 -1.73 0.99
N SER A 17 19.60 -3.04 1.20
CA SER A 17 20.71 -3.74 1.87
C SER A 17 21.96 -3.89 1.01
N GLN A 18 21.82 -3.88 -0.33
CA GLN A 18 22.98 -3.95 -1.23
C GLN A 18 23.67 -2.59 -1.37
N GLU A 19 22.95 -1.51 -1.07
CA GLU A 19 23.42 -0.13 -1.19
C GLU A 19 23.70 0.52 0.17
N ASP A 20 23.67 -0.26 1.25
CA ASP A 20 23.85 0.22 2.64
C ASP A 20 22.86 1.32 3.05
N LEU A 21 21.67 1.31 2.45
CA LEU A 21 20.57 2.27 2.68
C LEU A 21 19.57 1.77 3.72
N LEU A 22 19.67 0.51 4.15
CA LEU A 22 18.71 -0.09 5.08
C LEU A 22 18.83 0.57 6.46
N SER A 23 17.91 1.48 6.73
CA SER A 23 17.85 2.31 7.94
C SER A 23 16.40 2.56 8.34
N GLU A 24 16.16 3.03 9.56
CA GLU A 24 14.81 3.40 10.02
C GLU A 24 14.18 4.50 9.15
N SER A 25 15.00 5.45 8.67
CA SER A 25 14.55 6.50 7.76
C SER A 25 14.12 5.95 6.40
N TRP A 26 14.85 4.96 5.86
CA TRP A 26 14.45 4.26 4.65
C TRP A 26 13.13 3.50 4.85
N LEU A 27 12.96 2.81 5.98
CA LEU A 27 11.72 2.09 6.31
C LEU A 27 10.52 3.06 6.43
N ALA A 28 10.71 4.20 7.11
CA ALA A 28 9.69 5.23 7.23
C ALA A 28 9.32 5.83 5.87
N MET A 29 10.31 6.13 5.04
CA MET A 29 10.10 6.63 3.67
C MET A 29 9.32 5.61 2.83
N MET A 30 9.69 4.32 2.91
CA MET A 30 9.00 3.27 2.18
C MET A 30 7.54 3.13 2.63
N GLY A 31 7.27 3.21 3.94
CA GLY A 31 5.91 3.21 4.48
C GLY A 31 5.07 4.36 3.93
N GLY A 32 5.58 5.59 4.02
CA GLY A 32 4.88 6.77 3.50
C GLY A 32 4.68 6.74 1.98
N ALA A 33 5.65 6.20 1.24
CA ALA A 33 5.53 5.97 -0.19
C ALA A 33 4.39 4.99 -0.52
N ILE A 34 4.31 3.85 0.18
CA ILE A 34 3.23 2.86 -0.01
C ILE A 34 1.87 3.48 0.31
N GLU A 35 1.75 4.22 1.41
CA GLU A 35 0.52 4.92 1.79
C GLU A 35 0.07 5.90 0.70
N THR A 36 1.00 6.71 0.20
CA THR A 36 0.74 7.69 -0.86
C THR A 36 0.27 7.01 -2.14
N ILE A 37 0.94 5.93 -2.56
CA ILE A 37 0.58 5.16 -3.76
C ILE A 37 -0.83 4.57 -3.62
N LEU A 38 -1.12 3.91 -2.49
CA LEU A 38 -2.44 3.35 -2.24
C LEU A 38 -3.51 4.45 -2.19
N GLY A 39 -3.24 5.57 -1.52
CA GLY A 39 -4.12 6.74 -1.50
C GLY A 39 -4.47 7.24 -2.90
N GLY A 40 -3.47 7.36 -3.79
CA GLY A 40 -3.67 7.72 -5.19
C GLY A 40 -4.56 6.74 -5.95
N MET A 41 -4.37 5.43 -5.74
CA MET A 41 -5.20 4.39 -6.38
C MET A 41 -6.69 4.49 -5.99
N PHE A 42 -7.01 5.01 -4.80
CA PHE A 42 -8.40 5.23 -4.35
C PHE A 42 -8.94 6.63 -4.66
N GLY A 43 -8.07 7.62 -4.77
CA GLY A 43 -8.42 9.02 -5.07
C GLY A 43 -8.61 9.33 -6.56
N GLY A 44 -8.22 8.41 -7.45
CA GLY A 44 -8.29 8.61 -8.90
C GLY A 44 -7.16 9.51 -9.45
N THR A 45 -6.19 9.87 -8.61
CA THR A 45 -5.04 10.69 -8.96
C THR A 45 -3.88 9.80 -9.37
N SER A 46 -3.25 10.11 -10.51
CA SER A 46 -2.02 9.44 -10.94
C SER A 46 -0.83 10.07 -10.23
N ILE A 47 -0.03 9.26 -9.53
CA ILE A 47 1.16 9.72 -8.81
C ILE A 47 2.39 9.21 -9.56
N PRO A 48 3.36 10.06 -9.90
CA PRO A 48 4.59 9.62 -10.54
C PRO A 48 5.42 8.80 -9.54
N VAL A 49 5.64 7.52 -9.86
CA VAL A 49 6.37 6.56 -9.01
C VAL A 49 7.35 5.80 -9.88
N LYS A 50 8.58 5.65 -9.39
CA LYS A 50 9.65 4.89 -10.03
C LYS A 50 10.15 3.83 -9.06
N ILE A 51 10.08 2.57 -9.47
CA ILE A 51 10.47 1.42 -8.65
C ILE A 51 11.67 0.75 -9.30
N SER A 52 12.76 0.58 -8.55
CA SER A 52 13.97 -0.11 -8.97
C SER A 52 14.23 -1.35 -8.11
N GLY A 53 14.91 -2.33 -8.70
CA GLY A 53 15.23 -3.61 -8.06
C GLY A 53 15.42 -4.71 -9.09
N THR A 54 15.61 -5.95 -8.63
CA THR A 54 15.57 -7.11 -9.52
C THR A 54 14.14 -7.32 -10.05
N LYS A 55 14.01 -7.93 -11.23
CA LYS A 55 12.69 -8.25 -11.82
C LYS A 55 11.78 -8.98 -10.82
N LYS A 56 12.32 -9.97 -10.12
CA LYS A 56 11.59 -10.75 -9.11
C LYS A 56 11.05 -9.86 -7.98
N GLN A 57 11.86 -8.92 -7.47
CA GLN A 57 11.42 -8.00 -6.41
C GLN A 57 10.33 -7.06 -6.89
N VAL A 58 10.48 -6.49 -8.08
CA VAL A 58 9.47 -5.59 -8.67
C VAL A 58 8.15 -6.34 -8.88
N ASP A 59 8.21 -7.58 -9.41
CA ASP A 59 7.01 -8.41 -9.61
C ASP A 59 6.34 -8.78 -8.28
N SER A 60 7.12 -9.13 -7.25
CA SER A 60 6.61 -9.40 -5.91
C SER A 60 5.98 -8.15 -5.27
N PHE A 61 6.65 -7.00 -5.36
CA PHE A 61 6.17 -5.73 -4.83
C PHE A 61 4.86 -5.30 -5.50
N LYS A 62 4.81 -5.35 -6.83
CA LYS A 62 3.58 -5.09 -7.60
C LYS A 62 2.42 -5.99 -7.16
N SER A 63 2.70 -7.27 -6.96
CA SER A 63 1.68 -8.25 -6.54
C SER A 63 1.17 -7.95 -5.13
N ALA A 64 2.08 -7.65 -4.19
CA ALA A 64 1.74 -7.28 -2.82
C ALA A 64 0.89 -5.99 -2.77
N LEU A 65 1.35 -4.94 -3.46
CA LEU A 65 0.64 -3.66 -3.53
C LEU A 65 -0.76 -3.81 -4.14
N GLY A 66 -0.89 -4.62 -5.21
CA GLY A 66 -2.18 -4.91 -5.82
C GLY A 66 -3.13 -5.68 -4.88
N ASN A 67 -2.61 -6.60 -4.08
CA ASN A 67 -3.39 -7.31 -3.08
C ASN A 67 -3.84 -6.38 -1.94
N GLU A 68 -2.97 -5.50 -1.49
CA GLU A 68 -3.29 -4.50 -0.46
C GLU A 68 -4.39 -3.54 -0.95
N ALA A 69 -4.28 -3.02 -2.18
CA ALA A 69 -5.33 -2.21 -2.78
C ALA A 69 -6.67 -2.97 -2.89
N ARG A 70 -6.65 -4.28 -3.20
CA ARG A 70 -7.87 -5.09 -3.22
C ARG A 70 -8.45 -5.26 -1.81
N TYR A 71 -7.61 -5.51 -0.83
CA TYR A 71 -8.00 -5.64 0.58
C TYR A 71 -8.65 -4.34 1.08
N LEU A 72 -7.99 -3.19 0.91
CA LEU A 72 -8.52 -1.88 1.28
C LEU A 72 -9.82 -1.55 0.53
N LYS A 73 -9.95 -1.93 -0.74
CA LYS A 73 -11.19 -1.78 -1.50
C LYS A 73 -12.32 -2.63 -0.92
N ALA A 74 -12.03 -3.88 -0.55
CA ALA A 74 -12.98 -4.76 0.09
C ALA A 74 -13.38 -4.22 1.47
N MET A 75 -12.44 -3.75 2.28
CA MET A 75 -12.71 -3.07 3.55
C MET A 75 -13.59 -1.84 3.36
N LYS A 76 -13.30 -0.97 2.38
CA LYS A 76 -14.16 0.20 2.11
C LYS A 76 -15.57 -0.21 1.67
N ARG A 77 -15.69 -1.31 0.93
CA ARG A 77 -16.98 -1.80 0.41
C ARG A 77 -17.78 -2.61 1.42
N TYR A 78 -17.13 -3.34 2.31
CA TYR A 78 -17.74 -4.33 3.20
C TYR A 78 -17.37 -4.11 4.67
N GLY A 79 -16.67 -3.02 4.99
CA GLY A 79 -16.23 -2.68 6.34
C GLY A 79 -17.39 -2.61 7.33
N LEU A 80 -17.02 -2.65 8.61
CA LEU A 80 -17.89 -2.88 9.78
C LEU A 80 -19.09 -1.93 9.91
N ASP A 81 -19.17 -0.87 9.11
CA ASP A 81 -20.31 0.06 9.07
C ASP A 81 -21.48 -0.48 8.23
N LYS A 82 -21.31 -1.60 7.52
CA LYS A 82 -22.43 -2.28 6.86
C LYS A 82 -23.15 -3.24 7.83
N PRO A 83 -24.50 -3.15 7.96
CA PRO A 83 -25.28 -4.04 8.83
C PRO A 83 -25.04 -5.53 8.56
N GLU A 84 -24.71 -5.88 7.32
CA GLU A 84 -24.44 -7.23 6.85
C GLU A 84 -23.14 -7.82 7.45
N THR A 85 -22.10 -7.01 7.63
CA THR A 85 -20.81 -7.43 8.21
C THR A 85 -20.83 -7.47 9.74
N LEU A 86 -21.69 -6.67 10.38
CA LEU A 86 -21.94 -6.77 11.82
C LEU A 86 -22.65 -8.08 12.18
N ARG A 87 -23.56 -8.56 11.32
CA ARG A 87 -24.24 -9.85 11.52
C ARG A 87 -23.26 -11.02 11.50
N THR A 88 -22.29 -11.02 10.59
CA THR A 88 -21.27 -12.08 10.54
C THR A 88 -20.29 -11.98 11.70
N LYS A 89 -19.87 -10.78 12.14
CA LYS A 89 -19.07 -10.63 13.36
C LYS A 89 -19.78 -11.19 14.60
N ALA A 90 -21.06 -10.85 14.79
CA ALA A 90 -21.86 -11.36 15.90
C ALA A 90 -22.11 -12.89 15.84
N GLN A 91 -22.08 -13.50 14.65
CA GLN A 91 -22.14 -14.94 14.47
C GLN A 91 -20.79 -15.61 14.79
N LEU A 92 -19.67 -15.02 14.34
CA LEU A 92 -18.32 -15.48 14.66
C LEU A 92 -18.03 -15.42 16.16
N ASP A 93 -18.36 -14.31 16.82
CA ASP A 93 -18.18 -14.16 18.27
C ASP A 93 -18.99 -15.21 19.07
N ARG A 94 -20.15 -15.61 18.53
CA ARG A 94 -21.02 -16.63 19.14
C ARG A 94 -20.48 -18.04 18.94
N ALA A 95 -19.87 -18.32 17.79
CA ALA A 95 -19.26 -19.62 17.48
C ALA A 95 -17.93 -19.86 18.21
N ILE A 96 -17.22 -18.80 18.62
CA ILE A 96 -15.99 -18.90 19.42
C ILE A 96 -16.32 -19.03 20.91
N LYS A 97 -17.47 -18.53 21.36
CA LYS A 97 -17.94 -18.65 22.75
C LYS A 97 -18.64 -19.98 23.06
N SER A 98 -18.92 -20.82 22.07
CA SER A 98 -19.52 -22.15 22.25
C SER A 98 -18.48 -23.23 22.50
#